data_AF-A0A969BJE1-F1
#
_entry.id   AF-A0A969BJE1-F1
#
_cell.length_a   1.000
_cell.length_b   1.000
_cell.length_c   1.000
_cell.angle_alpha   90.00
_cell.angle_beta   90.00
_cell.angle_gamma   90.00
#
_symmetry.space_group_name_H-M   'P 1'
#
loop_
_entity.id
_entity.type
_entity.pdbx_description
1 polymer ?
#
loop_
_entity_poly.entity_id
_entity_poly.type
_entity_poly.pdbx_seq_one_letter_code
_entity_poly.pdbx_strand_id
1 'polypeptide(L)'
;MQKIQEIFKIKGIVSGTESDWEQLIVNYGGNPLYLKIIATTVLDLFNGKISDFIGQGTVVFGDVRNLMSKQFNRLSELEKSLLYWLAINREPINLTELKEDILSPISPYNLLEVLESLYRRSLIEKMPVETRRVASLHSRYNL
;
A
#
# COMPACT_ATOMS: atom_id res chain seq x y z
N MET A 1 15.18 -1.54 11.03
CA MET A 1 14.47 -2.54 11.85
C MET A 1 13.04 -2.10 12.20
N GLN A 2 12.83 -1.15 13.13
CA GLN A 2 11.49 -0.85 13.69
C GLN A 2 10.40 -0.45 12.65
N LYS A 3 10.71 0.45 11.71
CA LYS A 3 9.72 0.93 10.71
C LYS A 3 9.17 -0.16 9.78
N ILE A 4 9.94 -1.22 9.53
CA ILE A 4 9.55 -2.30 8.59
C ILE A 4 8.66 -3.31 9.31
N GLN A 5 8.98 -3.61 10.57
CA GLN A 5 8.13 -4.43 11.43
C GLN A 5 6.76 -3.77 11.67
N GLU A 6 6.70 -2.44 11.75
CA GLU A 6 5.41 -1.72 11.82
C GLU A 6 4.53 -1.99 10.59
N ILE A 7 5.10 -2.04 9.38
CA ILE A 7 4.32 -2.27 8.16
C ILE A 7 3.58 -3.62 8.22
N PHE A 8 4.27 -4.65 8.69
CA PHE A 8 3.76 -6.01 8.82
C PHE A 8 2.87 -6.18 10.06
N LYS A 9 3.20 -5.54 11.19
CA LYS A 9 2.36 -5.51 12.40
C LYS A 9 0.98 -4.94 12.11
N ILE A 10 0.90 -3.86 11.34
CA ILE A 10 -0.39 -3.26 10.97
C ILE A 10 -1.18 -4.20 10.03
N LYS A 11 -0.53 -5.16 9.37
CA LYS A 11 -1.21 -6.23 8.61
C LYS A 11 -1.57 -7.45 9.48
N GLY A 12 -1.34 -7.40 10.79
CA GLY A 12 -1.56 -8.52 11.71
C GLY A 12 -0.44 -9.56 11.71
N ILE A 13 0.67 -9.30 11.02
CA ILE A 13 1.80 -10.22 10.92
C ILE A 13 2.82 -9.88 12.00
N VAL A 14 2.93 -10.76 12.98
CA VAL A 14 3.90 -10.69 14.08
C VAL A 14 4.83 -11.91 14.12
N SER A 15 4.58 -12.91 13.28
CA SER A 15 5.31 -14.17 13.21
C SER A 15 6.47 -14.09 12.22
N GLY A 16 7.66 -13.81 12.74
CA GLY A 16 8.94 -13.91 12.04
C GLY A 16 10.10 -13.82 13.04
N THR A 17 11.13 -14.62 12.82
CA THR A 17 12.39 -14.54 13.57
C THR A 17 13.16 -13.29 13.19
N GLU A 18 14.12 -12.87 14.03
CA GLU A 18 14.97 -11.71 13.72
C GLU A 18 15.71 -11.87 12.38
N SER A 19 16.14 -13.09 12.06
CA SER A 19 16.76 -13.43 10.77
C SER A 19 15.79 -13.29 9.59
N ASP A 20 14.52 -13.66 9.76
CA ASP A 20 13.49 -13.48 8.73
C ASP A 20 13.29 -12.00 8.40
N TRP A 21 13.27 -11.15 9.44
CA TRP A 21 13.17 -9.71 9.28
C TRP A 21 14.41 -9.14 8.60
N GLU A 22 15.61 -9.55 8.98
CA GLU A 22 16.84 -9.12 8.32
C GLU A 22 16.84 -9.49 6.84
N GLN A 23 16.46 -10.71 6.49
CA GLN A 23 16.37 -11.12 5.09
C GLN A 23 15.32 -10.30 4.32
N LEU A 24 14.17 -10.00 4.91
CA LEU A 24 13.19 -9.10 4.30
C LEU A 24 13.75 -7.69 4.07
N ILE A 25 14.54 -7.17 5.01
CA ILE A 25 15.14 -5.84 4.90
C ILE A 25 16.21 -5.82 3.81
N VAL A 26 17.11 -6.81 3.80
CA VAL A 26 18.18 -6.95 2.80
C VAL A 26 17.59 -7.09 1.40
N ASN A 27 16.52 -7.88 1.27
CA ASN A 27 15.90 -8.16 -0.02
C ASN A 27 14.93 -7.06 -0.47
N TYR A 28 14.25 -6.34 0.44
CA TYR A 28 13.09 -5.51 0.09
C TYR A 28 13.00 -4.15 0.81
N GLY A 29 13.91 -3.84 1.74
CA GLY A 29 13.84 -2.66 2.61
C GLY A 29 13.98 -1.29 1.91
N GLY A 30 14.35 -1.25 0.63
CA GLY A 30 14.56 -0.01 -0.13
C GLY A 30 13.29 0.62 -0.71
N ASN A 31 12.13 -0.05 -0.65
CA ASN A 31 10.88 0.48 -1.18
C ASN A 31 9.67 -0.12 -0.42
N PRO A 32 8.92 0.68 0.36
CA PRO A 32 7.81 0.16 1.17
C PRO A 32 6.63 -0.38 0.40
N LEU A 33 6.49 -0.04 -0.89
CA LEU A 33 5.49 -0.69 -1.71
C LEU A 33 5.77 -2.20 -1.79
N TYR A 34 7.05 -2.61 -1.84
CA TYR A 34 7.41 -4.03 -1.73
C TYR A 34 6.99 -4.61 -0.41
N LEU A 35 7.31 -3.91 0.68
CA LEU A 35 7.02 -4.42 2.01
C LEU A 35 5.51 -4.56 2.21
N LYS A 36 4.68 -3.68 1.62
CA LYS A 36 3.22 -3.79 1.67
C LYS A 36 2.68 -4.92 0.79
N ILE A 37 3.24 -5.11 -0.41
CA ILE A 37 2.88 -6.22 -1.30
C ILE A 37 3.27 -7.55 -0.63
N ILE A 38 4.50 -7.67 -0.13
CA ILE A 38 5.00 -8.86 0.55
C ILE A 38 4.20 -9.13 1.82
N ALA A 39 3.91 -8.12 2.64
CA ALA A 39 3.05 -8.32 3.81
C ALA A 39 1.67 -8.84 3.43
N THR A 40 1.10 -8.39 2.30
CA THR A 40 -0.19 -8.88 1.80
C THR A 40 -0.05 -10.32 1.28
N THR A 41 0.96 -10.62 0.47
CA THR A 41 1.26 -11.98 -0.01
C THR A 41 1.52 -12.97 1.13
N VAL A 42 2.28 -12.57 2.15
CA VAL A 42 2.58 -13.37 3.34
C VAL A 42 1.29 -13.67 4.10
N LEU A 43 0.40 -12.70 4.23
CA LEU A 43 -0.89 -12.90 4.88
C LEU A 43 -1.77 -13.87 4.07
N ASP A 44 -1.96 -13.58 2.79
CA ASP A 44 -2.96 -14.23 1.94
C ASP A 44 -2.55 -15.64 1.49
N LEU A 45 -1.25 -15.86 1.26
CA LEU A 45 -0.74 -17.14 0.71
C LEU A 45 0.04 -17.97 1.73
N PHE A 46 0.56 -17.34 2.78
CA PHE A 46 1.43 -17.99 3.78
C PHE A 46 0.88 -17.90 5.21
N ASN A 47 -0.39 -17.51 5.37
CA ASN A 47 -1.07 -17.40 6.67
C ASN A 47 -0.29 -16.56 7.69
N GLY A 48 0.40 -15.52 7.24
CA GLY A 48 1.18 -14.64 8.09
C GLY A 48 2.57 -15.17 8.48
N LYS A 49 3.00 -16.33 7.98
CA LYS A 49 4.32 -16.91 8.31
C LYS A 49 5.40 -16.42 7.36
N ILE A 50 6.26 -15.53 7.85
CA ILE A 50 7.35 -14.95 7.06
C ILE A 50 8.38 -16.01 6.66
N SER A 51 8.68 -16.95 7.55
CA SER A 51 9.61 -18.07 7.31
C SER A 51 9.22 -18.89 6.09
N ASP A 52 7.92 -19.15 5.91
CA ASP A 52 7.40 -20.01 4.84
C ASP A 52 7.48 -19.28 3.49
N PHE A 53 7.25 -17.97 3.48
CA PHE A 53 7.47 -17.12 2.31
C PHE A 53 8.95 -17.09 1.90
N ILE A 54 9.87 -16.93 2.87
CA ILE A 54 11.30 -16.93 2.61
C ILE A 54 11.77 -18.28 2.06
N GLY A 55 11.26 -19.38 2.64
CA GLY A 55 11.61 -20.75 2.24
C GLY A 55 11.23 -21.13 0.81
N GLN A 56 10.21 -20.49 0.22
CA GLN A 56 9.79 -20.74 -1.17
C GLN A 56 10.70 -20.09 -2.22
N GLY A 57 11.59 -19.18 -1.81
CA GLY A 57 12.60 -18.59 -2.68
C GLY A 57 12.21 -17.27 -3.33
N THR A 58 13.19 -16.37 -3.35
CA THR A 58 13.19 -14.96 -3.78
C THR A 58 13.03 -14.73 -5.29
N VAL A 59 13.08 -15.79 -6.11
CA VAL A 59 13.27 -15.70 -7.57
C VAL A 59 12.04 -15.14 -8.28
N VAL A 60 10.83 -15.56 -7.90
CA VAL A 60 9.57 -15.11 -8.53
C VAL A 60 9.33 -13.60 -8.32
N PHE A 61 9.85 -13.06 -7.22
CA PHE A 61 9.75 -11.62 -6.93
C PHE A 61 10.96 -10.82 -7.44
N GLY A 62 12.03 -11.45 -7.94
CA GLY A 62 13.22 -10.73 -8.44
C GLY A 62 12.91 -9.84 -9.65
N ASP A 63 12.15 -10.37 -10.62
CA ASP A 63 11.77 -9.63 -11.83
C ASP A 63 10.67 -8.61 -11.56
N VAL A 64 9.68 -8.97 -10.73
CA VAL A 64 8.64 -8.04 -10.25
C VAL A 64 9.28 -6.90 -9.44
N ARG A 65 10.28 -7.21 -8.61
CA ARG A 65 11.10 -6.24 -7.89
C ARG A 65 11.83 -5.34 -8.87
N ASN A 66 12.58 -5.87 -9.83
CA ASN A 66 13.33 -5.05 -10.78
C ASN A 66 12.42 -4.15 -11.63
N LEU A 67 11.24 -4.62 -12.01
CA LEU A 67 10.28 -3.83 -12.77
C LEU A 67 9.69 -2.69 -11.92
N MET A 68 9.22 -3.01 -10.72
CA MET A 68 8.67 -2.04 -9.78
C MET A 68 9.71 -1.02 -9.28
N SER A 69 10.98 -1.40 -9.14
CA SER A 69 12.03 -0.51 -8.62
C SER A 69 12.35 0.54 -9.66
N LYS A 70 12.39 0.13 -10.93
CA LYS A 70 12.47 1.04 -12.07
C LYS A 70 11.27 1.99 -12.12
N GLN A 71 10.05 1.52 -11.83
CA GLN A 71 8.87 2.40 -11.80
C GLN A 71 8.90 3.38 -10.62
N PHE A 72 9.30 2.92 -9.44
CA PHE A 72 9.39 3.72 -8.21
C PHE A 72 10.52 4.75 -8.27
N ASN A 73 11.68 4.40 -8.83
CA ASN A 73 12.81 5.32 -8.98
C ASN A 73 12.53 6.46 -9.97
N ARG A 74 11.52 6.31 -10.84
CA ARG A 74 11.05 7.35 -11.77
C ARG A 74 10.03 8.30 -11.14
N LEU A 75 9.71 8.13 -9.87
CA LEU A 75 8.90 9.07 -9.11
C LEU A 75 9.78 10.22 -8.60
N SER A 76 9.23 11.42 -8.65
CA SER A 76 9.74 12.59 -7.95
C SER A 76 9.75 12.34 -6.43
N GLU A 77 10.57 13.10 -5.71
CA GLU A 77 10.61 13.02 -4.24
C GLU A 77 9.26 13.36 -3.60
N LEU A 78 8.46 14.21 -4.27
CA LEU A 78 7.12 14.57 -3.85
C LEU A 78 6.14 13.39 -4.00
N GLU A 79 6.16 12.71 -5.15
CA GLU A 79 5.37 11.50 -5.40
C GLU A 79 5.74 10.38 -4.42
N LYS A 80 7.05 10.17 -4.19
CA LYS A 80 7.51 9.20 -3.19
C LYS A 80 6.95 9.56 -1.83
N SER A 81 7.16 10.80 -1.37
CA SER A 81 6.73 11.25 -0.04
C SER A 81 5.23 11.08 0.17
N LEU A 82 4.41 11.44 -0.84
CA LEU A 82 2.97 11.25 -0.77
C LEU A 82 2.60 9.76 -0.73
N LEU A 83 3.25 8.93 -1.54
CA LEU A 83 3.02 7.48 -1.55
C LEU A 83 3.40 6.83 -0.21
N TYR A 84 4.51 7.27 0.40
CA TYR A 84 4.92 6.87 1.76
C TYR A 84 3.86 7.25 2.79
N TRP A 85 3.37 8.49 2.74
CA TRP A 85 2.36 8.98 3.66
C TRP A 85 1.04 8.20 3.53
N LEU A 86 0.54 8.01 2.30
CA LEU A 86 -0.66 7.20 2.03
C LEU A 86 -0.50 5.74 2.47
N ALA A 87 0.70 5.18 2.31
CA ALA A 87 1.00 3.82 2.77
C ALA A 87 0.97 3.69 4.31
N ILE A 88 1.26 4.77 5.04
CA ILE A 88 1.22 4.84 6.49
C ILE A 88 -0.22 5.08 6.99
N ASN A 89 -0.96 6.03 6.41
CA ASN A 89 -2.29 6.42 6.90
C ASN A 89 -3.34 5.31 6.72
N ARG A 90 -3.22 4.49 5.66
CA ARG A 90 -3.97 3.24 5.42
C ARG A 90 -5.49 3.31 5.34
N GLU A 91 -6.11 4.43 5.64
CA GLU A 91 -7.52 4.66 5.39
C GLU A 91 -7.75 5.42 4.08
N PRO A 92 -8.85 5.14 3.37
CA PRO A 92 -9.29 5.97 2.27
C PRO A 92 -9.48 7.39 2.77
N ILE A 93 -8.65 8.30 2.28
CA ILE A 93 -8.69 9.70 2.67
C ILE A 93 -9.30 10.51 1.55
N ASN A 94 -10.19 11.44 1.90
CA ASN A 94 -10.72 12.37 0.91
C ASN A 94 -9.68 13.46 0.60
N LEU A 95 -9.83 14.11 -0.56
CA LEU A 95 -8.89 15.15 -1.01
C LEU A 95 -8.78 16.34 -0.06
N THR A 96 -9.80 16.61 0.75
CA THR A 96 -9.83 17.73 1.69
C THR A 96 -9.03 17.40 2.93
N GLU A 97 -9.29 16.26 3.55
CA GLU A 97 -8.51 15.72 4.69
C GLU A 97 -7.04 15.54 4.32
N LEU A 98 -6.76 15.03 3.11
CA LEU A 98 -5.39 14.86 2.64
C LEU A 98 -4.62 16.18 2.56
N LYS A 99 -5.28 17.30 2.26
CA LYS A 99 -4.64 18.62 2.24
C LYS A 99 -4.33 19.13 3.64
N GLU A 100 -5.14 18.76 4.63
CA GLU A 100 -4.98 19.19 6.02
C GLU A 100 -3.88 18.38 6.73
N ASP A 101 -3.77 17.09 6.41
CA ASP A 101 -2.81 16.17 7.05
C ASP A 101 -1.38 16.24 6.48
N ILE A 102 -1.21 16.71 5.24
CA ILE A 102 0.13 16.86 4.66
C ILE A 102 0.84 18.03 5.33
N LEU A 103 1.77 17.71 6.23
CA LEU A 103 2.64 18.65 6.96
C LEU A 103 3.62 19.45 6.07
N SER A 104 3.54 19.32 4.74
CA SER A 104 4.45 19.95 3.78
C SER A 104 3.73 21.06 3.01
N PRO A 105 4.38 22.21 2.72
CA PRO A 105 3.78 23.30 1.95
C PRO A 105 3.69 22.93 0.46
N ILE A 106 2.85 21.95 0.14
CA ILE A 106 2.55 21.56 -1.24
C ILE A 106 1.43 22.47 -1.74
N SER A 107 1.69 23.19 -2.84
CA SER A 107 0.62 23.92 -3.55
C SER A 107 -0.51 22.95 -3.93
N PRO A 108 -1.80 23.33 -3.81
CA PRO A 108 -2.92 22.50 -4.22
C PRO A 108 -2.82 21.97 -5.66
N TYR A 109 -2.19 22.74 -6.56
CA TYR A 109 -1.93 22.33 -7.94
C TYR A 109 -0.93 21.16 -8.02
N ASN A 110 0.16 21.24 -7.25
CA ASN A 110 1.17 20.19 -7.20
C ASN A 110 0.61 18.90 -6.56
N LEU A 111 -0.32 19.00 -5.61
CA LEU A 111 -0.94 17.81 -5.00
C LEU A 111 -1.81 17.05 -6.01
N LEU A 112 -2.63 17.76 -6.79
CA LEU A 112 -3.47 17.13 -7.82
C LEU A 112 -2.63 16.48 -8.91
N GLU A 113 -1.57 17.15 -9.36
CA GLU A 113 -0.66 16.61 -10.38
C GLU A 113 0.05 15.34 -9.90
N VAL A 114 0.50 15.34 -8.64
CA VAL A 114 1.11 14.15 -8.02
C VAL A 114 0.11 13.00 -7.92
N LEU A 115 -1.10 13.27 -7.43
CA LEU A 115 -2.15 12.24 -7.32
C LEU A 115 -2.53 11.69 -8.69
N GLU A 116 -2.65 12.55 -9.71
CA GLU A 116 -2.94 12.12 -11.08
C GLU A 116 -1.82 11.25 -11.65
N SER A 117 -0.56 11.64 -11.47
CA SER A 117 0.59 10.84 -11.92
C SER A 117 0.62 9.47 -11.25
N LEU A 118 0.42 9.41 -9.92
CA LEU A 118 0.36 8.15 -9.17
C LEU A 118 -0.82 7.28 -9.63
N TYR A 119 -1.99 7.87 -9.87
CA TYR A 119 -3.18 7.15 -10.35
C TYR A 119 -2.96 6.58 -11.75
N ARG A 120 -2.43 7.37 -12.69
CA ARG A 120 -2.12 6.92 -14.06
C ARG A 120 -1.11 5.78 -14.09
N ARG A 121 -0.20 5.74 -13.12
CA ARG A 121 0.78 4.66 -12.94
C ARG A 121 0.23 3.47 -12.15
N SER A 122 -1.06 3.47 -11.79
CA SER A 122 -1.72 2.44 -10.98
C SER A 122 -1.04 2.21 -9.62
N LEU A 123 -0.48 3.28 -9.03
CA LEU A 123 0.15 3.24 -7.70
C LEU A 123 -0.81 3.64 -6.57
N ILE A 124 -1.92 4.29 -6.92
CA ILE A 124 -3.06 4.58 -6.03
C ILE A 124 -4.37 4.28 -6.77
N GLU A 125 -5.42 4.00 -6.04
CA GLU A 125 -6.76 3.73 -6.56
C GLU A 125 -7.78 4.71 -5.96
N LYS A 126 -8.86 4.95 -6.69
CA LYS A 126 -10.01 5.71 -6.18
C LYS A 126 -11.03 4.71 -5.66
N MET A 127 -11.49 4.89 -4.43
CA MET A 127 -12.63 4.12 -3.96
C MET A 127 -13.89 4.51 -4.75
N PRO A 128 -14.72 3.53 -5.14
CA PRO A 128 -16.02 3.84 -5.71
C PRO A 128 -16.81 4.66 -4.70
N VAL A 129 -17.42 5.76 -5.15
CA VAL A 129 -18.43 6.44 -4.36
C VAL A 129 -19.57 5.45 -4.19
N GLU A 130 -19.77 4.91 -2.99
CA GLU A 130 -20.95 4.11 -2.68
C GLU A 130 -22.19 4.98 -2.90
N THR A 131 -22.75 4.88 -4.10
CA THR A 131 -24.09 5.37 -4.36
C THR A 131 -24.98 4.47 -3.53
N ARG A 132 -25.43 4.96 -2.36
CA ARG A 132 -26.49 4.32 -1.59
C ARG A 132 -27.65 4.07 -2.55
N ARG A 133 -27.73 2.85 -3.07
CA ARG A 133 -28.95 2.34 -3.68
C ARG A 133 -29.92 2.22 -2.52
N VAL A 134 -30.69 3.28 -2.31
CA VAL A 134 -31.94 3.21 -1.55
C VAL A 134 -32.69 2.01 -2.12
N ALA A 135 -32.67 0.90 -1.38
CA ALA A 135 -33.48 -0.25 -1.68
C ALA A 135 -34.92 0.24 -1.67
N SER A 136 -35.47 0.44 -2.86
CA SER A 136 -36.86 0.82 -3.06
C SER A 136 -37.72 -0.28 -2.44
N LEU A 137 -38.49 0.13 -1.43
CA LEU A 137 -39.54 -0.64 -0.79
C LEU A 137 -40.42 -1.29 -1.88
N HIS A 138 -40.27 -2.59 -2.09
CA HIS A 138 -41.31 -3.36 -2.77
C HIS A 138 -42.46 -3.50 -1.79
N SER A 139 -43.44 -2.62 -2.00
CA SER A 139 -44.80 -2.69 -1.46
C SER A 139 -45.33 -4.12 -1.60
N ARG A 140 -45.62 -4.75 -0.47
CA ARG A 140 -46.41 -5.98 -0.44
C ARG A 140 -47.85 -5.60 -0.80
N TYR A 141 -48.19 -5.71 -2.07
CA TYR A 141 -49.53 -6.14 -2.43
C TYR A 141 -49.56 -7.65 -2.26
N ASN A 142 -50.48 -8.15 -1.44
CA ASN A 142 -51.32 -9.29 -1.79
C ASN A 142 -52.58 -9.24 -0.93
N LEU A 143 -53.71 -9.34 -1.62
CA LEU A 143 -55.07 -9.50 -1.15
C LEU A 143 -55.22 -10.74 -0.25
#